data_AF-A0A0F9L2B2-F1
#
_entry.id   AF-A0A0F9L2B2-F1
#
_cell.length_a   1.000
_cell.length_b   1.000
_cell.length_c   1.000
_cell.angle_alpha   90.00
_cell.angle_beta   90.00
_cell.angle_gamma   90.00
#
_symmetry.space_group_name_H-M   'P 1'
#
loop_
_entity.id
_entity.type
_entity.pdbx_description
1 polymer ?
#
loop_
_entity_poly.entity_id
_entity_poly.type
_entity_poly.pdbx_seq_one_letter_code
_entity_poly.pdbx_strand_id
1 'polypeptide(L)'
;MQKKYYRDDPCLTGFKELDTVFKPPFLDVGSYITPNKIDKRKILKGEYVGIDIRQGPGVDCILDIAQNYVKLEHFNTVICVDTFEHVNKPWLAAKNIEMSMAKDAQIYFSVPFIWRFHEHPQDYWRMTPTAIKMIFENIEWTKIFYPYYFNT
;
A
#
# COMPACT_ATOMS: atom_id res chain seq x y z
N MET A 1 11.79 24.78 -11.64
CA MET A 1 12.08 23.51 -12.34
C MET A 1 12.70 22.52 -11.34
N GLN A 2 11.88 21.68 -10.70
CA GLN A 2 12.36 20.59 -9.84
C GLN A 2 12.85 19.44 -10.73
N LYS A 3 14.12 19.05 -10.58
CA LYS A 3 14.71 17.91 -11.31
C LYS A 3 14.07 16.60 -10.81
N LYS A 4 13.63 15.77 -11.77
CA LYS A 4 13.12 14.40 -11.59
C LYS A 4 14.14 13.53 -10.84
N TYR A 5 13.86 13.20 -9.59
CA TYR A 5 14.55 12.15 -8.81
C TYR A 5 13.71 10.87 -8.70
N TYR A 6 12.95 10.52 -9.73
CA TYR A 6 12.22 9.24 -9.81
C TYR A 6 13.09 8.18 -10.49
N ARG A 7 14.25 7.87 -9.90
CA ARG A 7 14.99 6.66 -10.24
C ARG A 7 14.70 5.65 -9.14
N ASP A 8 14.03 4.57 -9.54
CA ASP A 8 13.73 3.35 -8.80
C ASP A 8 12.96 3.57 -7.48
N ASP A 9 11.65 3.31 -7.50
CA ASP A 9 10.80 3.34 -6.31
C ASP A 9 11.39 2.41 -5.23
N PRO A 10 11.91 2.96 -4.11
CA PRO A 10 12.59 2.19 -3.08
C PRO A 10 11.68 1.10 -2.49
N CYS A 11 10.37 1.37 -2.46
CA CYS A 11 9.35 0.45 -1.96
C CYS A 11 9.22 -0.77 -2.91
N LEU A 12 9.47 -0.61 -4.20
CA LEU A 12 9.43 -1.73 -5.14
C LEU A 12 10.71 -2.56 -5.16
N THR A 13 11.85 -2.04 -4.68
CA THR A 13 13.08 -2.83 -4.50
C THR A 13 12.90 -3.94 -3.47
N GLY A 14 12.25 -3.65 -2.33
CA GLY A 14 11.91 -4.67 -1.33
C GLY A 14 10.87 -5.69 -1.82
N PHE A 15 10.09 -5.34 -2.86
CA PHE A 15 9.05 -6.19 -3.42
C PHE A 15 9.62 -7.43 -4.13
N LYS A 16 10.77 -7.29 -4.81
CA LYS A 16 11.43 -8.42 -5.50
C LYS A 16 12.04 -9.43 -4.54
N GLU A 17 12.45 -9.00 -3.35
CA GLU A 17 12.99 -9.90 -2.32
C GLU A 17 11.90 -10.73 -1.63
N LEU A 18 10.63 -10.36 -1.82
CA LEU A 18 9.48 -10.94 -1.12
C LEU A 18 8.48 -11.63 -2.08
N ASP A 19 8.77 -11.69 -3.38
CA ASP A 19 7.83 -12.20 -4.39
C ASP A 19 7.39 -13.66 -4.14
N THR A 20 8.29 -14.48 -3.61
CA THR A 20 8.06 -15.89 -3.25
C THR A 20 7.07 -16.08 -2.09
N VAL A 21 6.79 -15.03 -1.31
CA VAL A 21 5.90 -15.08 -0.14
C VAL A 21 4.47 -14.69 -0.53
N PHE A 22 4.30 -13.87 -1.55
CA PHE A 22 3.00 -13.32 -1.94
C PHE A 22 2.19 -14.30 -2.77
N LYS A 23 0.92 -14.48 -2.40
CA LYS A 23 0.00 -15.43 -3.05
C LYS A 23 -1.33 -14.76 -3.42
N PRO A 24 -1.91 -15.07 -4.58
CA PRO A 24 -3.26 -14.62 -4.93
C PRO A 24 -4.31 -15.29 -4.04
N PRO A 25 -5.52 -14.71 -3.89
CA PRO A 25 -5.94 -13.45 -4.49
C PRO A 25 -5.28 -12.23 -3.82
N PHE A 26 -4.90 -11.25 -4.64
CA PHE A 26 -4.25 -10.01 -4.23
C PHE A 26 -5.25 -8.85 -4.10
N LEU A 27 -5.08 -8.02 -3.07
CA LEU A 27 -5.73 -6.71 -2.95
C LEU A 27 -4.67 -5.60 -3.02
N ASP A 28 -4.79 -4.67 -3.96
CA ASP A 28 -3.94 -3.47 -4.06
C ASP A 28 -4.74 -2.23 -3.66
N VAL A 29 -4.42 -1.67 -2.49
CA VAL A 29 -5.09 -0.50 -1.92
C VAL A 29 -4.34 0.75 -2.39
N GLY A 30 -5.05 1.68 -3.05
CA GLY A 30 -4.42 2.82 -3.72
C GLY A 30 -3.80 2.43 -5.06
N SER A 31 -4.52 1.58 -5.81
CA SER A 31 -4.05 0.93 -7.03
C SER A 31 -3.97 1.83 -8.27
N TYR A 32 -4.48 3.08 -8.20
CA TYR A 32 -4.46 3.98 -9.35
C TYR A 32 -3.04 4.16 -9.88
N ILE A 33 -2.86 3.88 -11.17
CA ILE A 33 -1.58 3.94 -11.86
C ILE A 33 -1.39 5.35 -12.42
N THR A 34 -0.38 6.05 -11.89
CA THR A 34 0.13 7.30 -12.48
C THR A 34 1.24 6.97 -13.50
N PRO A 35 1.62 7.90 -14.40
CA PRO A 35 2.61 7.62 -15.45
C PRO A 35 3.97 7.08 -14.97
N ASN A 36 4.34 7.31 -13.71
CA ASN A 36 5.60 6.86 -13.12
C ASN A 36 5.43 5.64 -12.19
N LYS A 37 4.20 5.16 -11.94
CA LYS A 37 3.93 4.01 -11.07
C LYS A 37 3.93 2.73 -11.89
N ILE A 38 4.62 1.69 -11.40
CA ILE A 38 4.61 0.38 -12.04
C ILE A 38 3.25 -0.29 -11.78
N ASP A 39 2.67 -0.88 -12.83
CA ASP A 39 1.54 -1.79 -12.69
C ASP A 39 2.00 -3.09 -12.03
N LYS A 40 1.67 -3.26 -10.75
CA LYS A 40 2.09 -4.41 -9.94
C LYS A 40 1.55 -5.74 -10.47
N ARG A 41 0.45 -5.75 -11.26
CA ARG A 41 -0.08 -6.97 -11.94
C ARG A 41 0.91 -7.57 -12.95
N LYS A 42 1.86 -6.75 -13.42
CA LYS A 42 2.94 -7.24 -14.29
C LYS A 42 3.92 -8.14 -13.53
N ILE A 43 4.00 -7.97 -12.21
CA ILE A 43 4.92 -8.68 -11.31
C ILE A 43 4.16 -9.78 -10.56
N LEU A 44 3.05 -9.43 -9.90
CA LEU A 44 2.19 -10.37 -9.17
C LEU A 44 1.23 -11.08 -10.12
N LYS A 45 1.36 -12.41 -10.23
CA LYS A 45 0.54 -13.25 -11.11
C LYS A 45 -0.55 -13.97 -10.34
N GLY A 46 -1.78 -13.91 -10.84
CA GLY A 46 -2.95 -14.56 -10.26
C GLY A 46 -4.15 -13.61 -10.15
N GLU A 47 -5.18 -14.05 -9.42
CA GLU A 47 -6.34 -13.22 -9.10
C GLU A 47 -5.91 -11.94 -8.38
N TYR A 48 -6.37 -10.79 -8.87
CA TYR A 48 -5.88 -9.48 -8.45
C TYR A 48 -7.01 -8.46 -8.51
N VAL A 49 -7.21 -7.74 -7.41
CA VAL A 49 -8.19 -6.66 -7.30
C VAL A 49 -7.50 -5.38 -6.85
N GLY A 50 -7.55 -4.35 -7.68
CA GLY A 50 -7.11 -3.00 -7.35
C GLY A 50 -8.28 -2.12 -6.93
N ILE A 51 -8.14 -1.44 -5.79
CA ILE A 51 -9.09 -0.45 -5.32
C ILE A 51 -8.46 0.94 -5.21
N ASP A 52 -9.24 1.97 -5.48
CA ASP A 52 -8.88 3.38 -5.27
C ASP A 52 -10.15 4.22 -5.14
N ILE A 53 -10.07 5.40 -4.52
CA ILE A 53 -11.20 6.34 -4.45
C ILE A 53 -11.50 6.98 -5.80
N ARG A 54 -10.57 6.90 -6.75
CA ARG A 54 -10.70 7.43 -8.12
C ARG A 54 -10.90 6.31 -9.12
N GLN A 55 -11.69 6.58 -10.15
CA GLN A 55 -11.68 5.74 -11.35
C GLN A 55 -10.40 6.00 -12.16
N GLY A 56 -9.78 4.94 -12.68
CA GLY A 56 -8.69 5.08 -13.66
C GLY A 56 -7.88 3.81 -13.89
N PRO A 57 -6.72 3.93 -14.55
CA PRO A 57 -5.86 2.80 -14.85
C PRO A 57 -5.45 2.04 -13.58
N GLY A 58 -5.58 0.72 -13.61
CA GLY A 58 -5.23 -0.16 -12.48
C GLY A 58 -6.27 -0.23 -11.37
N VAL A 59 -7.43 0.42 -11.51
CA VAL A 59 -8.53 0.37 -10.53
C VAL A 59 -9.64 -0.53 -11.07
N ASP A 60 -9.89 -1.65 -10.39
CA ASP A 60 -10.98 -2.58 -10.72
C ASP A 60 -12.28 -2.19 -10.02
N CYS A 61 -12.18 -1.61 -8.82
CA CYS A 61 -13.33 -1.14 -8.04
C CYS A 61 -13.06 0.24 -7.44
N ILE A 62 -13.97 1.18 -7.65
CA ILE A 62 -13.93 2.50 -7.02
C ILE A 62 -14.44 2.36 -5.59
N LEU A 63 -13.55 2.53 -4.61
CA LEU A 63 -13.83 2.22 -3.23
C LEU A 63 -12.96 3.05 -2.28
N ASP A 64 -13.61 3.68 -1.31
CA ASP A 64 -12.94 4.28 -0.16
C ASP A 64 -12.82 3.27 0.96
N ILE A 65 -11.60 2.78 1.18
CA ILE A 65 -11.31 1.79 2.21
C ILE A 65 -11.50 2.35 3.63
N ALA A 66 -11.57 3.67 3.80
CA ALA A 66 -11.71 4.34 5.09
C ALA A 66 -13.17 4.60 5.51
N GLN A 67 -14.13 3.88 4.93
CA GLN A 67 -15.54 3.89 5.33
C GLN A 67 -15.80 3.00 6.56
N ASN A 68 -16.95 3.18 7.22
CA ASN A 68 -17.29 2.44 8.45
C ASN A 68 -17.33 0.92 8.27
N TYR A 69 -17.77 0.45 7.10
CA TYR A 69 -17.76 -0.96 6.74
C TYR A 69 -17.61 -1.07 5.22
N VAL A 70 -16.62 -1.84 4.80
CA VAL A 70 -16.35 -2.11 3.39
C VAL A 70 -16.46 -3.61 3.17
N LYS A 71 -17.36 -4.02 2.29
CA LYS A 71 -17.51 -5.43 1.93
C LYS A 71 -16.51 -5.78 0.84
N LEU A 72 -15.53 -6.60 1.20
CA LEU A 72 -14.53 -7.17 0.31
C LEU A 72 -14.51 -8.69 0.47
N GLU A 73 -13.95 -9.38 -0.52
CA GLU A 73 -13.61 -10.79 -0.39
C GLU A 73 -12.39 -10.98 0.52
N HIS A 74 -12.03 -12.24 0.79
CA HIS A 74 -10.84 -12.54 1.58
C HIS A 74 -9.62 -12.71 0.65
N PHE A 75 -8.55 -11.97 0.93
CA PHE A 75 -7.33 -11.93 0.15
C PHE A 75 -6.18 -12.62 0.88
N ASN A 76 -5.34 -13.35 0.13
CA ASN A 76 -4.15 -14.01 0.68
C ASN A 76 -2.98 -13.04 0.79
N THR A 77 -3.02 -11.92 0.07
CA THR A 77 -2.00 -10.87 0.16
C THR A 77 -2.61 -9.50 -0.09
N VAL A 78 -2.37 -8.56 0.83
CA VAL A 78 -2.75 -7.16 0.70
C VAL A 78 -1.50 -6.32 0.45
N ILE A 79 -1.53 -5.48 -0.57
CA ILE A 79 -0.48 -4.52 -0.91
C ILE A 79 -1.02 -3.11 -0.67
N CYS A 80 -0.30 -2.31 0.09
CA CYS A 80 -0.62 -0.91 0.31
C CYS A 80 0.68 -0.11 0.28
N VAL A 81 0.87 0.66 -0.78
CA VAL A 81 2.13 1.38 -1.04
C VAL A 81 1.80 2.84 -1.27
N ASP A 82 2.33 3.71 -0.41
CA ASP A 82 2.25 5.18 -0.51
C ASP A 82 0.79 5.63 -0.73
N THR A 83 -0.05 5.28 0.25
CA THR A 83 -1.50 5.50 0.23
C THR A 83 -2.02 6.00 1.56
N PHE A 84 -1.56 5.44 2.69
CA PHE A 84 -2.12 5.74 4.01
C PHE A 84 -1.86 7.16 4.50
N GLU A 85 -0.82 7.82 4.00
CA GLU A 85 -0.59 9.25 4.21
C GLU A 85 -1.75 10.10 3.68
N HIS A 86 -2.47 9.64 2.64
CA HIS A 86 -3.60 10.32 2.04
C HIS A 86 -4.97 9.90 2.63
N VAL A 87 -4.98 8.96 3.58
CA VAL A 87 -6.22 8.44 4.19
C VAL A 87 -6.53 9.23 5.46
N ASN A 88 -7.65 9.95 5.51
CA ASN A 88 -8.01 10.78 6.68
C ASN A 88 -8.36 9.97 7.95
N LYS A 89 -8.84 8.73 7.80
CA LYS A 89 -9.23 7.82 8.90
C LYS A 89 -8.49 6.49 8.79
N PRO A 90 -7.16 6.47 9.00
CA PRO A 90 -6.33 5.30 8.73
C PRO A 90 -6.70 4.09 9.61
N TRP A 91 -7.28 4.31 10.79
CA TRP A 91 -7.79 3.24 11.66
C TRP A 91 -8.97 2.47 11.04
N LEU A 92 -9.87 3.15 10.32
CA LEU A 92 -10.97 2.48 9.61
C LEU A 92 -10.44 1.70 8.41
N ALA A 93 -9.51 2.29 7.67
CA ALA A 93 -8.84 1.62 6.55
C ALA A 93 -8.11 0.36 7.00
N ALA A 94 -7.31 0.44 8.07
CA ALA A 94 -6.60 -0.71 8.64
C ALA A 94 -7.58 -1.82 9.06
N LYS A 95 -8.65 -1.46 9.79
CA LYS A 95 -9.68 -2.43 10.19
C LYS A 95 -10.33 -3.13 8.99
N ASN A 96 -10.71 -2.39 7.94
CA ASN A 96 -11.32 -2.99 6.75
C ASN A 96 -10.31 -3.87 6.00
N ILE A 97 -9.04 -3.49 5.96
CA ILE A 97 -7.97 -4.34 5.40
C ILE A 97 -7.87 -5.64 6.20
N GLU A 98 -7.73 -5.58 7.52
CA GLU A 98 -7.66 -6.79 8.37
C GLU A 98 -8.88 -7.69 8.19
N MET A 99 -10.08 -7.13 8.07
CA MET A 99 -11.30 -7.90 7.80
C MET A 99 -11.34 -8.54 6.41
N SER A 100 -10.63 -7.96 5.44
CA SER A 100 -10.51 -8.51 4.08
C SER A 100 -9.38 -9.53 3.95
N MET A 101 -8.61 -9.80 5.00
CA MET A 101 -7.51 -10.75 4.95
C MET A 101 -7.99 -12.17 5.25
N ALA A 102 -7.60 -13.13 4.41
CA ALA A 102 -7.77 -14.54 4.70
C ALA A 102 -6.92 -14.95 5.92
N LYS A 103 -7.21 -16.15 6.46
CA LYS A 103 -6.34 -16.73 7.49
C LYS A 103 -4.91 -16.89 6.91
N ASP A 104 -3.91 -16.51 7.71
CA ASP A 104 -2.48 -16.58 7.36
C ASP A 104 -2.07 -15.68 6.18
N ALA A 105 -2.93 -14.74 5.77
CA ALA A 105 -2.64 -13.76 4.72
C ALA A 105 -1.49 -12.83 5.11
N GLN A 106 -0.85 -12.25 4.08
CA GLN A 106 0.29 -11.36 4.23
C GLN A 106 -0.09 -9.93 3.89
N ILE A 107 0.56 -8.95 4.52
CA ILE A 107 0.44 -7.54 4.17
C ILE A 107 1.82 -6.96 3.84
N TYR A 108 1.90 -6.28 2.70
CA TYR A 108 3.01 -5.41 2.36
C TYR A 108 2.55 -3.95 2.47
N PHE A 109 3.18 -3.21 3.36
CA PHE A 109 2.77 -1.85 3.71
C PHE A 109 3.95 -0.89 3.64
N SER A 110 3.78 0.22 2.91
CA SER A 110 4.72 1.35 2.93
C SER A 110 3.98 2.68 3.01
N VAL A 111 4.63 3.62 3.70
CA VAL A 111 4.20 5.01 3.84
C VAL A 111 5.43 5.92 3.88
N PRO A 112 5.35 7.13 3.32
CA PRO A 112 6.44 8.08 3.40
C PRO A 112 6.61 8.57 4.85
N PHE A 113 7.83 8.55 5.36
CA PHE A 113 8.12 9.18 6.66
C PHE A 113 8.32 10.69 6.51
N ILE A 114 9.17 11.17 5.58
CA ILE A 114 9.23 12.59 5.13
C ILE A 114 9.83 12.67 3.71
N TRP A 115 9.04 12.94 2.66
CA TRP A 115 9.58 13.26 1.33
C TRP A 115 9.28 14.70 0.87
N ARG A 116 9.69 15.65 1.72
CA ARG A 116 9.61 17.13 1.63
C ARG A 116 8.26 17.71 1.12
N PHE A 117 7.18 17.13 1.65
CA PHE A 117 5.73 17.44 1.57
C PHE A 117 5.06 17.10 0.24
N HIS A 118 4.38 15.95 0.20
CA HIS A 118 3.89 15.35 -1.03
C HIS A 118 2.38 15.11 -0.99
N GLU A 119 1.64 16.08 -1.51
CA GLU A 119 0.19 16.23 -1.41
C GLU A 119 -0.53 15.77 -2.69
N HIS A 120 -1.53 14.87 -2.60
CA HIS A 120 -2.68 14.84 -3.55
C HIS A 120 -3.76 13.81 -3.14
N PRO A 121 -5.06 14.17 -3.05
CA PRO A 121 -5.65 15.51 -2.88
C PRO A 121 -5.37 16.14 -1.50
N GLN A 122 -4.96 15.35 -0.51
CA GLN A 122 -4.54 15.80 0.82
C GLN A 122 -3.51 14.82 1.38
N ASP A 123 -2.63 15.26 2.28
CA ASP A 123 -1.60 14.44 2.93
C ASP A 123 -1.62 14.72 4.44
N TYR A 124 -1.99 13.71 5.22
CA TYR A 124 -2.41 13.84 6.62
C TYR A 124 -1.39 13.30 7.62
N TRP A 125 -0.66 12.23 7.28
CA TRP A 125 0.06 11.43 8.27
C TRP A 125 1.53 11.22 7.96
N ARG A 126 2.33 11.21 9.03
CA ARG A 126 3.76 10.85 9.04
C ARG A 126 3.90 9.67 9.98
N MET A 127 3.62 8.48 9.47
CA MET A 127 3.44 7.31 10.32
C MET A 127 4.80 6.71 10.69
N THR A 128 5.10 6.68 11.98
CA THR A 128 6.19 5.87 12.52
C THR A 128 5.79 4.38 12.51
N PRO A 129 6.75 3.45 12.60
CA PRO A 129 6.42 2.03 12.80
C PRO A 129 5.49 1.79 13.99
N THR A 130 5.64 2.55 15.07
CA THR A 130 4.74 2.48 16.23
C THR A 130 3.31 2.88 15.87
N ALA A 131 3.13 3.96 15.11
CA ALA A 131 1.81 4.37 14.64
C ALA A 131 1.16 3.31 13.73
N ILE A 132 1.94 2.67 12.86
CA ILE A 132 1.46 1.57 12.01
C ILE A 132 0.97 0.39 12.86
N LYS A 133 1.78 -0.06 13.82
CA LYS A 133 1.40 -1.13 14.75
C LYS A 133 0.16 -0.80 15.59
N MET A 134 -0.05 0.48 15.92
CA MET A 134 -1.22 0.91 16.67
C MET A 134 -2.52 0.84 15.86
N ILE A 135 -2.48 1.07 14.54
CA ILE A 135 -3.69 1.02 13.71
C ILE A 135 -3.98 -0.38 13.16
N PHE A 136 -2.94 -1.22 13.01
CA PHE A 136 -3.03 -2.62 12.62
C PHE A 136 -2.84 -3.51 13.85
N GLU A 137 -3.87 -3.57 14.68
CA GLU A 137 -3.84 -4.25 15.99
C GLU A 137 -3.71 -5.78 15.88
N ASN A 138 -4.14 -6.37 14.74
CA ASN A 138 -4.18 -7.82 14.55
C ASN A 138 -3.06 -8.34 13.63
N ILE A 139 -2.09 -7.50 13.30
CA ILE A 139 -0.98 -7.87 12.41
C ILE A 139 0.32 -8.04 13.19
N GLU A 140 0.93 -9.22 13.04
CA GLU A 140 2.30 -9.47 13.50
C GLU A 140 3.30 -9.04 12.42
N TRP A 141 3.98 -7.92 12.66
CA TRP A 141 4.99 -7.38 11.74
C TRP A 141 6.33 -8.11 11.86
N THR A 142 6.66 -8.92 10.86
CA THR A 142 7.87 -9.78 10.88
C THR A 142 9.13 -9.11 10.34
N LYS A 143 8.99 -8.11 9.46
CA LYS A 143 10.10 -7.35 8.85
C LYS A 143 9.76 -5.88 8.74
N ILE A 144 10.74 -5.02 9.01
CA ILE A 144 10.63 -3.56 8.84
C ILE A 144 11.85 -3.10 8.05
N PHE A 145 11.62 -2.37 6.98
CA PHE A 145 12.66 -1.81 6.12
C PHE A 145 12.58 -0.28 6.16
N TYR A 146 13.74 0.38 6.14
CA TYR A 146 13.84 1.83 5.97
C TYR A 146 14.68 2.09 4.73
N PRO A 147 14.09 2.59 3.63
CA PRO A 147 14.87 2.86 2.43
C PRO A 147 15.83 4.03 2.70
N TYR A 148 17.13 3.74 2.76
CA TYR A 148 18.20 4.72 2.74
C TYR A 148 19.10 4.46 1.54
N TYR A 149 19.42 5.50 0.78
CA TYR A 149 20.43 5.45 -0.27
C TYR A 149 21.69 6.15 0.23
N PHE A 150 22.81 5.44 0.24
CA PHE A 150 24.14 6.01 0.39
C PHE A 150 24.92 5.77 -0.91
N ASN A 151 25.69 6.78 -1.32
CA ASN A 151 26.62 6.71 -2.44
C ASN A 151 28.04 6.82 -1.86
N THR A 152 28.97 5.99 -2.32
CA THR A 152 30.42 6.19 -2.16
C THR A 152 31.00 6.69 -3.46
#